data_AF-A0A842N7A6-F1
#
_entry.id   AF-A0A842N7A6-F1
#
_cell.length_a   1.000
_cell.length_b   1.000
_cell.length_c   1.000
_cell.angle_alpha   90.00
_cell.angle_beta   90.00
_cell.angle_gamma   90.00
#
_symmetry.space_group_name_H-M   'P 1'
#
loop_
_entity.id
_entity.type
_entity.pdbx_description
1 polymer ?
#
loop_
_entity_poly.entity_id
_entity_poly.type
_entity_poly.pdbx_seq_one_letter_code
_entity_poly.pdbx_strand_id
1 'polypeptide(L)'
;MITINFTGGARKSFQTDSLKILQNISTISELITYLISKKPDNTPDFDGKNLLIAVNGVDSSALDGINTKLKSEDVVNIIPIIHGGSKTNVTFTIKNYQIRLFAIKKSNANTEYLLSLRKKFSKLKLQSISSKFILDKEHAKKIIDISIYQKSKDQLLTNKIETDLLLRFSNTTQINDAIKNVGLSKTENFILIAIGNKSNLRKLYETIYDDLDVLFNNNNSNFLKKHFKISNQTLASVESKTPLIDLLVEKAAILI
;
A
#
# COMPACT_ATOMS: atom_id res chain seq x y z
N MET A 1 -11.35 24.22 32.91
CA MET A 1 -10.52 24.28 31.68
C MET A 1 -9.74 22.99 31.56
N ILE A 2 -9.82 22.28 30.43
CA ILE A 2 -9.05 21.05 30.16
C ILE A 2 -7.97 21.40 29.11
N THR A 3 -6.78 20.82 29.26
CA THR A 3 -5.70 20.97 28.27
C THR A 3 -5.57 19.70 27.45
N ILE A 4 -5.64 19.81 26.12
CA ILE A 4 -5.44 18.70 25.19
C ILE A 4 -4.09 18.86 24.53
N ASN A 5 -3.25 17.83 24.56
CA ASN A 5 -1.99 17.76 23.83
C ASN A 5 -2.12 16.80 22.66
N PHE A 6 -1.70 17.22 21.48
CA PHE A 6 -1.72 16.38 20.28
C PHE A 6 -0.35 15.86 19.93
N THR A 7 -0.30 14.60 19.53
CA THR A 7 0.92 13.98 18.99
C THR A 7 0.67 13.38 17.61
N GLY A 8 1.75 13.08 16.88
CA GLY A 8 1.68 12.32 15.63
C GLY A 8 0.70 12.88 14.58
N GLY A 9 -0.20 12.03 14.09
CA GLY A 9 -1.23 12.38 13.10
C GLY A 9 -2.21 13.45 13.59
N ALA A 10 -2.59 13.45 14.86
CA ALA A 10 -3.54 14.41 15.43
C ALA A 10 -2.98 15.84 15.40
N ARG A 11 -1.67 16.02 15.63
CA ARG A 11 -1.00 17.31 15.50
C ARG A 11 -1.17 17.90 14.09
N LYS A 12 -1.18 17.06 13.06
CA LYS A 12 -1.40 17.47 11.67
C LYS A 12 -2.86 17.81 11.39
N SER A 13 -3.80 17.04 11.94
CA SER A 13 -5.24 17.28 11.78
C SER A 13 -5.68 18.60 12.44
N PHE A 14 -5.09 18.97 13.58
CA PHE A 14 -5.45 20.21 14.29
C PHE A 14 -4.51 21.39 14.05
N GLN A 15 -3.39 21.17 13.35
CA GLN A 15 -2.36 22.19 13.08
C GLN A 15 -1.83 22.92 14.33
N THR A 16 -1.95 22.29 15.49
CA THR A 16 -1.48 22.81 16.79
C THR A 16 -0.96 21.66 17.64
N ASP A 17 -0.10 21.99 18.59
CA ASP A 17 0.48 21.05 19.54
C ASP A 17 -0.45 20.83 20.73
N SER A 18 -1.30 21.82 21.03
CA SER A 18 -2.27 21.76 22.11
C SER A 18 -3.50 22.62 21.86
N LEU A 19 -4.58 22.29 22.57
CA LEU A 19 -5.85 23.03 22.59
C LEU A 19 -6.32 23.16 24.05
N LYS A 20 -6.78 24.35 24.43
CA LYS A 20 -7.43 24.57 25.73
C LYS A 20 -8.94 24.62 25.53
N ILE A 21 -9.65 23.78 26.28
CA ILE A 21 -11.11 23.68 26.21
C ILE A 21 -11.71 24.30 27.47
N LEU A 22 -12.53 25.33 27.27
CA LEU A 22 -13.23 26.05 28.35
C LEU A 22 -14.65 25.54 28.59
N GLN A 23 -15.26 24.86 27.61
CA GLN A 23 -16.60 24.30 27.75
C GLN A 23 -16.61 23.07 28.67
N ASN A 24 -17.77 22.77 29.24
CA ASN A 24 -17.96 21.55 30.03
C ASN A 24 -17.95 20.33 29.11
N ILE A 25 -16.88 19.55 29.19
CA ILE A 25 -16.76 18.21 28.61
C ILE A 25 -16.58 17.26 29.78
N SER A 26 -17.54 16.35 29.95
CA SER A 26 -17.64 15.50 31.13
C SER A 26 -16.91 14.17 30.96
N THR A 27 -16.74 13.69 29.71
CA THR A 27 -16.16 12.38 29.41
C THR A 27 -15.20 12.43 28.22
N ILE A 28 -14.36 11.40 28.07
CA ILE A 28 -13.51 11.23 26.89
C ILE A 28 -14.35 11.07 25.61
N SER A 29 -15.48 10.37 25.67
CA SER A 29 -16.39 10.22 24.53
C SER A 29 -16.87 11.58 24.00
N GLU A 30 -17.34 12.44 24.90
CA GLU A 30 -17.74 13.82 24.57
C GLU A 30 -16.57 14.64 24.02
N LEU A 31 -15.37 14.47 24.59
CA LEU A 31 -14.16 15.12 24.11
C LEU A 31 -13.87 14.74 22.65
N ILE A 32 -13.92 13.46 22.30
CA ILE A 32 -13.65 12.98 20.93
C ILE A 32 -14.67 13.58 19.96
N THR A 33 -15.96 13.53 20.30
CA THR A 33 -17.03 14.13 19.48
C THR A 33 -16.79 15.63 19.27
N TYR A 34 -16.41 16.34 20.34
CA TYR A 34 -16.09 17.75 20.25
C TYR A 34 -14.90 18.02 19.33
N LEU A 35 -13.80 17.29 19.48
CA LEU A 35 -12.60 17.43 18.67
C LEU A 35 -12.89 17.18 17.18
N ILE A 36 -13.67 16.16 16.85
CA ILE A 36 -14.12 15.89 15.47
C ILE A 36 -14.91 17.09 14.92
N SER A 37 -15.83 17.66 15.71
CA SER A 37 -16.64 18.82 15.30
C SER A 37 -15.86 20.12 15.13
N LYS A 38 -14.66 20.22 15.72
CA LYS A 38 -13.80 21.42 15.70
C LYS A 38 -12.55 21.26 14.84
N LYS A 39 -12.42 20.13 14.13
CA LYS A 39 -11.32 19.92 13.20
C LYS A 39 -11.35 21.00 12.11
N PRO A 40 -10.23 21.69 11.83
CA PRO A 40 -10.18 22.67 10.75
C PRO A 40 -10.48 22.04 9.38
N ASP A 41 -11.09 22.81 8.49
CA ASP A 41 -11.27 22.43 7.09
C ASP A 41 -9.92 22.32 6.37
N ASN A 42 -9.85 21.49 5.32
CA ASN A 42 -8.64 21.27 4.52
C ASN A 42 -7.42 20.71 5.29
N THR A 43 -7.65 20.06 6.44
CA THR A 43 -6.63 19.31 7.20
C THR A 43 -6.83 17.80 7.08
N PRO A 44 -5.78 16.98 7.30
CA PRO A 44 -5.92 15.53 7.38
C PRO A 44 -7.04 15.11 8.33
N ASP A 45 -7.71 14.00 8.01
CA ASP A 45 -8.80 13.50 8.83
C ASP A 45 -8.34 13.13 10.26
N PHE A 46 -9.27 13.16 11.21
CA PHE A 46 -9.00 12.80 12.61
C PHE A 46 -9.81 11.54 12.98
N ASP A 47 -9.12 10.42 13.05
CA ASP A 47 -9.73 9.14 13.42
C ASP A 47 -9.93 9.04 14.93
N GLY A 48 -11.15 9.35 15.38
CA GLY A 48 -11.54 9.27 16.79
C GLY A 48 -11.59 7.86 17.38
N LYS A 49 -11.47 6.80 16.57
CA LYS A 49 -11.58 5.40 17.03
C LYS A 49 -10.23 4.78 17.35
N ASN A 50 -9.17 5.18 16.63
CA ASN A 50 -7.85 4.60 16.74
C ASN A 50 -6.91 5.52 17.53
N LEU A 51 -7.24 5.72 18.80
CA LEU A 51 -6.51 6.61 19.70
C LEU A 51 -6.12 5.86 20.98
N LEU A 52 -4.90 6.09 21.44
CA LEU A 52 -4.49 5.90 22.82
C LEU A 52 -4.67 7.27 23.49
N ILE A 53 -5.40 7.29 24.59
CA ILE A 53 -5.73 8.53 25.30
C ILE A 53 -5.21 8.39 26.71
N ALA A 54 -4.37 9.34 27.13
CA ALA A 54 -3.86 9.38 28.50
C ALA A 54 -4.37 10.63 29.23
N VAL A 55 -4.97 10.44 30.39
CA VAL A 55 -5.45 11.51 31.28
C VAL A 55 -4.48 11.63 32.46
N ASN A 56 -3.86 12.80 32.62
CA ASN A 56 -2.86 13.08 33.66
C ASN A 56 -1.72 12.04 33.69
N GLY A 57 -1.34 11.54 32.52
CA GLY A 57 -0.28 10.53 32.37
C GLY A 57 -0.73 9.07 32.50
N VAL A 58 -1.99 8.81 32.84
CA VAL A 58 -2.54 7.44 32.95
C VAL A 58 -3.36 7.11 31.70
N ASP A 59 -3.13 5.94 31.11
CA ASP A 59 -3.92 5.45 29.98
C ASP A 59 -5.40 5.31 30.38
N SER A 60 -6.29 5.89 29.58
CA SER A 60 -7.74 5.83 29.79
C SER A 60 -8.29 4.41 29.85
N SER A 61 -7.65 3.44 29.17
CA SER A 61 -8.03 2.03 29.25
C SER A 61 -7.80 1.40 30.63
N ALA A 62 -6.85 1.94 31.41
CA ALA A 62 -6.64 1.58 32.81
C ALA A 62 -7.57 2.34 33.78
N LEU A 63 -8.37 3.27 33.26
CA LEU A 63 -9.42 3.99 33.96
C LEU A 63 -10.78 3.39 33.56
N ASP A 64 -11.66 4.19 32.94
CA ASP A 64 -12.99 3.76 32.49
C ASP A 64 -13.11 3.88 30.96
N GLY A 65 -11.99 3.73 30.26
CA GLY A 65 -11.91 3.87 28.80
C GLY A 65 -12.48 5.20 28.32
N ILE A 66 -13.36 5.14 27.30
CA ILE A 66 -14.05 6.31 26.75
C ILE A 66 -15.05 6.97 27.72
N ASN A 67 -15.44 6.29 28.79
CA ASN A 67 -16.36 6.82 29.81
C ASN A 67 -15.62 7.53 30.95
N THR A 68 -14.28 7.51 30.94
CA THR A 68 -13.45 8.23 31.91
C THR A 68 -13.91 9.68 32.03
N LYS A 69 -14.29 10.06 33.27
CA LYS A 69 -14.75 11.41 33.58
C LYS A 69 -13.59 12.39 33.57
N LEU A 70 -13.77 13.50 32.89
CA LEU A 70 -12.81 14.61 32.83
C LEU A 70 -13.21 15.69 33.83
N LYS A 71 -12.20 16.29 34.46
CA LYS A 71 -12.33 17.38 35.43
C LYS A 71 -11.59 18.61 34.92
N SER A 72 -11.92 19.76 35.49
CA SER A 72 -11.12 20.96 35.26
C SER A 72 -9.67 20.69 35.67
N GLU A 73 -8.74 21.26 34.92
CA GLU A 73 -7.29 21.15 35.06
C GLU A 73 -6.69 19.82 34.57
N ASP A 74 -7.50 18.89 34.10
CA ASP A 74 -6.99 17.68 33.47
C ASP A 74 -6.15 18.01 32.23
N VAL A 75 -5.08 17.24 32.07
CA VAL A 75 -4.24 17.19 30.87
C VAL A 75 -4.52 15.89 30.15
N VAL A 76 -5.06 15.98 28.94
CA VAL A 76 -5.37 14.83 28.09
C VAL A 76 -4.40 14.79 26.91
N ASN A 77 -3.65 13.71 26.80
CA ASN A 77 -2.78 13.46 25.65
C ASN A 77 -3.51 12.57 24.64
N ILE A 78 -3.66 13.07 23.41
CA ILE A 78 -4.22 12.33 22.28
C ILE A 78 -3.07 11.75 21.47
N ILE A 79 -2.97 10.42 21.47
CA ILE A 79 -1.91 9.67 20.82
C ILE A 79 -2.55 8.78 19.76
N PRO A 80 -2.51 9.17 18.47
CA PRO A 80 -3.01 8.33 17.40
C PRO A 80 -2.31 6.98 17.40
N ILE A 81 -3.09 5.90 17.47
CA ILE A 81 -2.58 4.56 17.29
C ILE A 81 -2.31 4.43 15.80
N ILE A 82 -1.05 4.61 15.44
CA ILE A 82 -0.51 4.20 14.16
C ILE A 82 -0.27 2.70 14.22
N HIS A 83 -1.30 1.91 13.95
CA HIS A 83 -1.06 0.61 13.29
C HIS A 83 -0.32 0.98 12.01
N GLY A 84 0.86 0.40 11.76
CA GLY A 84 1.60 0.63 10.52
C GLY A 84 0.61 0.51 9.37
N GLY A 85 0.32 1.64 8.71
CA GLY A 85 -0.95 1.89 8.04
C GLY A 85 -1.37 0.74 7.12
N SER A 86 -2.67 0.67 6.79
CA SER A 86 -3.19 -0.28 5.80
C SER A 86 -2.13 -0.47 4.71
N LYS A 87 -1.64 -1.71 4.53
CA LYS A 87 -0.52 -2.05 3.64
C LYS A 87 -0.95 -1.86 2.18
N THR A 88 -1.44 -0.68 1.82
CA THR A 88 -2.00 -0.31 0.53
C THR A 88 -0.92 -0.15 -0.52
N ASN A 89 0.30 0.09 -0.06
CA ASN A 89 1.47 0.21 -0.89
C ASN A 89 2.72 -0.31 -0.17
N VAL A 90 3.71 -0.73 -0.96
CA VAL A 90 5.04 -1.09 -0.46
C VAL A 90 6.10 -0.51 -1.36
N THR A 91 7.19 -0.02 -0.78
CA THR A 91 8.33 0.56 -1.51
C THR A 91 9.58 -0.28 -1.32
N PHE A 92 10.40 -0.33 -2.36
CA PHE A 92 11.75 -0.89 -2.33
C PHE A 92 12.61 -0.24 -3.42
N THR A 93 13.91 -0.53 -3.39
CA THR A 93 14.88 -0.01 -4.35
C THR A 93 15.50 -1.18 -5.10
N ILE A 94 15.70 -1.01 -6.41
CA ILE A 94 16.50 -1.88 -7.26
C ILE A 94 17.47 -1.00 -8.03
N LYS A 95 18.77 -1.21 -7.82
CA LYS A 95 19.83 -0.32 -8.30
C LYS A 95 19.54 1.14 -7.90
N ASN A 96 19.40 2.04 -8.87
CA ASN A 96 19.08 3.46 -8.68
C ASN A 96 17.59 3.80 -8.85
N TYR A 97 16.73 2.80 -9.09
CA TYR A 97 15.29 3.01 -9.23
C TYR A 97 14.58 2.82 -7.90
N GLN A 98 13.67 3.74 -7.57
CA GLN A 98 12.67 3.50 -6.54
C GLN A 98 11.44 2.86 -7.18
N ILE A 99 10.94 1.81 -6.54
CA ILE A 99 9.76 1.07 -6.98
C ILE A 99 8.73 1.15 -5.88
N ARG A 100 7.49 1.45 -6.25
CA ARG A 100 6.33 1.39 -5.36
C ARG A 100 5.25 0.56 -6.00
N LEU A 101 4.72 -0.38 -5.23
CA LEU A 101 3.57 -1.20 -5.59
C LEU A 101 2.34 -0.62 -4.91
N PHE A 102 1.24 -0.50 -5.63
CA PHE A 102 -0.05 -0.05 -5.10
C PHE A 102 -1.11 -1.09 -5.43
N ALA A 103 -1.87 -1.57 -4.43
CA ALA A 103 -3.07 -2.35 -4.71
C ALA A 103 -4.20 -1.39 -5.08
N ILE A 104 -4.79 -1.59 -6.26
CA ILE A 104 -5.88 -0.76 -6.79
C ILE A 104 -7.15 -1.60 -6.86
N LYS A 105 -8.27 -1.02 -6.42
CA LYS A 105 -9.59 -1.62 -6.49
C LYS A 105 -9.97 -1.96 -7.93
N LYS A 106 -10.61 -3.11 -8.13
CA LYS A 106 -11.13 -3.56 -9.44
C LYS A 106 -12.08 -2.59 -10.13
N SER A 107 -12.74 -1.70 -9.38
CA SER A 107 -13.59 -0.62 -9.93
C SER A 107 -12.83 0.29 -10.90
N ASN A 108 -11.51 0.41 -10.73
CA ASN A 108 -10.62 1.20 -11.58
C ASN A 108 -9.92 0.38 -12.67
N ALA A 109 -10.27 -0.91 -12.84
CA ALA A 109 -9.64 -1.79 -13.82
C ALA A 109 -10.16 -1.55 -15.24
N ASN A 110 -9.80 -0.39 -15.80
CA ASN A 110 -10.07 -0.02 -17.18
C ASN A 110 -8.80 0.54 -17.85
N THR A 111 -8.70 0.41 -19.17
CA THR A 111 -7.50 0.82 -19.92
C THR A 111 -7.26 2.33 -19.85
N GLU A 112 -8.33 3.13 -19.82
CA GLU A 112 -8.26 4.59 -19.73
C GLU A 112 -7.62 5.06 -18.42
N TYR A 113 -7.87 4.36 -17.31
CA TYR A 113 -7.28 4.63 -16.01
C TYR A 113 -5.75 4.58 -16.08
N LEU A 114 -5.19 3.47 -16.59
CA LEU A 114 -3.74 3.32 -16.72
C LEU A 114 -3.14 4.33 -17.72
N LEU A 115 -3.84 4.59 -18.84
CA LEU A 115 -3.40 5.57 -19.83
C LEU A 115 -3.39 7.00 -19.27
N SER A 116 -4.40 7.37 -18.49
CA SER A 116 -4.48 8.68 -17.84
C SER A 116 -3.33 8.89 -16.84
N LEU A 117 -2.99 7.86 -16.05
CA LEU A 117 -1.86 7.90 -15.13
C LEU A 117 -0.53 8.01 -15.87
N ARG A 118 -0.35 7.27 -16.98
CA ARG A 118 0.86 7.37 -17.83
C ARG A 118 1.02 8.76 -18.44
N LYS A 119 -0.09 9.38 -18.87
CA LYS A 119 -0.10 10.75 -19.39
C LYS A 119 0.28 11.76 -18.30
N LYS A 120 -0.34 11.66 -17.12
CA LYS A 120 -0.11 12.57 -15.97
C LYS A 120 1.28 12.42 -15.36
N PHE A 121 1.81 11.20 -15.32
CA PHE A 121 3.09 10.85 -14.69
C PHE A 121 4.09 10.28 -15.69
N SER A 122 4.34 10.98 -16.80
CA SER A 122 5.21 10.53 -17.91
C SER A 122 6.67 10.23 -17.50
N LYS A 123 7.12 10.76 -16.36
CA LYS A 123 8.44 10.47 -15.76
C LYS A 123 8.49 9.15 -14.99
N LEU A 124 7.36 8.47 -14.79
CA LEU A 124 7.28 7.15 -14.18
C LEU A 124 7.06 6.09 -15.25
N LYS A 125 7.62 4.90 -15.04
CA LYS A 125 7.23 3.70 -15.78
C LYS A 125 6.15 3.00 -14.98
N LEU A 126 4.97 2.88 -15.60
CA LEU A 126 3.75 2.40 -14.94
C LEU A 126 3.23 1.17 -15.67
N GLN A 127 3.08 0.06 -14.95
CA GLN A 127 2.45 -1.15 -15.46
C GLN A 127 1.51 -1.74 -14.41
N SER A 128 0.33 -2.14 -14.84
CA SER A 128 -0.63 -2.88 -14.02
C SER A 128 -0.44 -4.38 -14.22
N ILE A 129 -0.45 -5.12 -13.11
CA ILE A 129 -0.40 -6.59 -13.07
C ILE A 129 -1.57 -7.07 -12.23
N SER A 130 -2.36 -8.04 -12.70
CA SER A 130 -3.42 -8.65 -11.90
C SER A 130 -2.87 -9.11 -10.55
N SER A 131 -3.58 -8.79 -9.47
CA SER A 131 -3.13 -9.12 -8.12
C SER A 131 -2.95 -10.62 -7.91
N LYS A 132 -3.67 -11.47 -8.66
CA LYS A 132 -3.52 -12.94 -8.63
C LYS A 132 -2.14 -13.44 -9.03
N PHE A 133 -1.40 -12.66 -9.81
CA PHE A 133 -0.08 -13.05 -10.33
C PHE A 133 1.08 -12.61 -9.45
N ILE A 134 0.79 -12.00 -8.30
CA ILE A 134 1.80 -11.59 -7.34
C ILE A 134 1.50 -12.24 -5.99
N LEU A 135 2.53 -12.83 -5.39
CA LEU A 135 2.44 -13.51 -4.10
C LEU A 135 2.63 -12.50 -2.97
N ASP A 136 3.75 -11.79 -3.02
CA ASP A 136 4.15 -10.82 -2.02
C ASP A 136 5.16 -9.82 -2.61
N LYS A 137 5.73 -8.99 -1.72
CA LYS A 137 6.79 -8.03 -2.05
C LYS A 137 8.04 -8.72 -2.61
N GLU A 138 8.43 -9.87 -2.08
CA GLU A 138 9.66 -10.55 -2.49
C GLU A 138 9.54 -11.09 -3.90
N HIS A 139 8.43 -11.77 -4.21
CA HIS A 139 8.12 -12.24 -5.55
C HIS A 139 8.13 -11.07 -6.55
N ALA A 140 7.40 -9.99 -6.27
CA ALA A 140 7.38 -8.83 -7.16
C ALA A 140 8.78 -8.22 -7.34
N LYS A 141 9.55 -8.07 -6.26
CA LYS A 141 10.91 -7.51 -6.32
C LYS A 141 11.82 -8.35 -7.21
N LYS A 142 11.83 -9.68 -7.06
CA LYS A 142 12.69 -10.58 -7.85
C LYS A 142 12.33 -10.52 -9.34
N ILE A 143 11.04 -10.53 -9.70
CA ILE A 143 10.61 -10.41 -11.11
C ILE A 143 10.98 -9.04 -11.70
N ILE A 144 10.73 -7.95 -10.97
CA ILE A 144 11.06 -6.59 -11.45
C ILE A 144 12.59 -6.41 -11.60
N ASP A 145 13.38 -7.05 -10.73
CA ASP A 145 14.84 -7.02 -10.81
C ASP A 145 15.36 -7.64 -12.11
N ILE A 146 14.75 -8.74 -12.58
CA ILE A 146 15.06 -9.33 -13.88
C ILE A 146 14.88 -8.29 -14.99
N SER A 147 13.72 -7.64 -15.09
CA SER A 147 13.46 -6.65 -16.13
C SER A 147 14.40 -5.44 -16.03
N ILE A 148 14.74 -4.96 -14.84
CA ILE A 148 15.70 -3.86 -14.65
C ILE A 148 17.12 -4.30 -15.06
N TYR A 149 17.51 -5.53 -14.72
CA TYR A 149 18.79 -6.11 -15.12
C TYR A 149 18.89 -6.24 -16.64
N GLN A 150 17.91 -6.87 -17.28
CA GLN A 150 17.83 -7.04 -18.73
C GLN A 150 17.83 -5.70 -19.46
N LYS A 151 17.09 -4.71 -18.95
CA LYS A 151 17.14 -3.33 -19.49
C LYS A 151 18.53 -2.72 -19.46
N SER A 152 19.28 -2.93 -18.37
CA SER A 152 20.65 -2.41 -18.27
C SER A 152 21.66 -3.09 -19.20
N LYS A 153 21.26 -4.20 -19.83
CA LYS A 153 22.04 -4.96 -20.81
C LYS A 153 21.49 -4.84 -22.23
N ASP A 154 20.43 -4.04 -22.44
CA ASP A 154 19.70 -3.95 -23.72
C ASP A 154 19.16 -5.32 -24.20
N GLN A 155 18.71 -6.15 -23.25
CA GLN A 155 18.25 -7.53 -23.47
C GLN A 155 16.82 -7.76 -22.93
N LEU A 156 15.99 -6.72 -22.94
CA LEU A 156 14.57 -6.90 -22.66
C LEU A 156 13.93 -7.78 -23.74
N LEU A 157 12.90 -8.55 -23.38
CA LEU A 157 12.08 -9.29 -24.36
C LEU A 157 11.33 -8.34 -25.30
N THR A 158 11.19 -7.06 -24.89
CA THR A 158 10.50 -6.03 -25.64
C THR A 158 11.16 -4.67 -25.46
N ASN A 159 10.87 -3.72 -26.34
CA ASN A 159 11.45 -2.35 -26.27
C ASN A 159 11.05 -1.55 -25.01
N LYS A 160 10.10 -2.04 -24.20
CA LYS A 160 9.53 -1.31 -23.05
C LYS A 160 9.53 -2.20 -21.81
N ILE A 161 10.07 -1.70 -20.72
CA ILE A 161 10.06 -2.39 -19.43
C ILE A 161 8.65 -2.72 -18.96
N GLU A 162 7.67 -1.89 -19.30
CA GLU A 162 6.25 -2.13 -18.99
C GLU A 162 5.72 -3.42 -19.61
N THR A 163 6.06 -3.70 -20.87
CA THR A 163 5.63 -4.93 -21.55
C THR A 163 6.50 -6.12 -21.14
N ASP A 164 7.80 -5.91 -20.91
CA ASP A 164 8.66 -6.96 -20.36
C ASP A 164 8.15 -7.46 -19.01
N LEU A 165 7.70 -6.56 -18.12
CA LEU A 165 7.07 -6.95 -16.85
C LEU A 165 5.84 -7.84 -17.06
N LEU A 166 4.97 -7.52 -18.02
CA LEU A 166 3.82 -8.38 -18.33
C LEU A 166 4.28 -9.79 -18.72
N LEU A 167 5.25 -9.89 -19.63
CA LEU A 167 5.80 -11.17 -20.09
C LEU A 167 6.39 -11.98 -18.93
N ARG A 168 7.24 -11.35 -18.10
CA ARG A 168 7.91 -12.00 -16.96
C ARG A 168 6.93 -12.46 -15.88
N PHE A 169 5.90 -11.67 -15.53
CA PHE A 169 4.86 -12.13 -14.59
C PHE A 169 3.94 -13.21 -15.19
N SER A 170 3.84 -13.28 -16.52
CA SER A 170 3.03 -14.29 -17.23
C SER A 170 3.77 -15.56 -17.60
N ASN A 171 5.10 -15.62 -17.40
CA ASN A 171 5.97 -16.71 -17.86
C ASN A 171 5.73 -17.11 -19.34
N THR A 172 5.52 -16.13 -20.22
CA THR A 172 5.38 -16.33 -21.67
C THR A 172 6.07 -15.21 -22.44
N THR A 173 6.48 -15.50 -23.67
CA THR A 173 6.97 -14.52 -24.65
C THR A 173 5.83 -13.93 -25.51
N GLN A 174 4.62 -14.50 -25.41
CA GLN A 174 3.46 -14.05 -26.18
C GLN A 174 2.76 -12.86 -25.49
N ILE A 175 2.86 -11.67 -26.11
CA ILE A 175 2.30 -10.43 -25.56
C ILE A 175 0.78 -10.52 -25.34
N ASN A 176 0.05 -11.10 -26.29
CA ASN A 176 -1.41 -11.22 -26.20
C ASN A 176 -1.82 -12.10 -25.02
N ASP A 177 -1.10 -13.20 -24.79
CA ASP A 177 -1.36 -14.09 -23.66
C ASP A 177 -1.03 -13.40 -22.33
N ALA A 178 0.08 -12.65 -22.28
CA ALA A 178 0.45 -11.90 -21.10
C ALA A 178 -0.59 -10.82 -20.74
N ILE A 179 -1.05 -10.05 -21.73
CA ILE A 179 -2.10 -9.04 -21.53
C ILE A 179 -3.40 -9.70 -21.06
N LYS A 180 -3.83 -10.78 -21.71
CA LYS A 180 -5.08 -11.48 -21.41
C LYS A 180 -5.10 -12.07 -19.99
N ASN A 181 -3.99 -12.69 -19.58
CA ASN A 181 -3.94 -13.43 -18.31
C ASN A 181 -3.50 -12.55 -17.13
N VAL A 182 -2.53 -11.67 -17.35
CA VAL A 182 -1.82 -10.94 -16.29
C VAL A 182 -2.12 -9.43 -16.32
N GLY A 183 -2.69 -8.91 -17.40
CA GLY A 183 -3.10 -7.51 -17.51
C GLY A 183 -4.30 -7.13 -16.62
N LEU A 184 -4.89 -5.98 -16.93
CA LEU A 184 -6.08 -5.50 -16.21
C LEU A 184 -7.28 -6.44 -16.45
N SER A 185 -7.96 -6.78 -15.37
CA SER A 185 -9.24 -7.49 -15.40
C SER A 185 -10.28 -6.74 -14.58
N LYS A 186 -11.51 -6.65 -15.09
CA LYS A 186 -12.65 -6.06 -14.36
C LYS A 186 -13.10 -6.88 -13.16
N THR A 187 -12.68 -8.14 -13.07
CA THR A 187 -13.13 -9.06 -12.03
C THR A 187 -12.34 -8.93 -10.73
N GLU A 188 -11.15 -8.35 -10.77
CA GLU A 188 -10.13 -8.49 -9.74
C GLU A 188 -9.33 -7.22 -9.52
N ASN A 189 -8.83 -7.04 -8.30
CA ASN A 189 -7.90 -5.97 -8.01
C ASN A 189 -6.60 -6.19 -8.78
N PHE A 190 -5.86 -5.12 -9.02
CA PHE A 190 -4.57 -5.17 -9.66
C PHE A 190 -3.52 -4.43 -8.83
N ILE A 191 -2.27 -4.79 -9.06
CA ILE A 191 -1.13 -4.08 -8.50
C ILE A 191 -0.58 -3.16 -9.58
N LEU A 192 -0.60 -1.86 -9.31
CA LEU A 192 0.11 -0.87 -10.11
C LEU A 192 1.57 -0.85 -9.67
N ILE A 193 2.46 -1.25 -10.57
CA ILE A 193 3.92 -1.15 -10.42
C ILE A 193 4.35 0.21 -10.96
N ALA A 194 4.92 1.04 -10.08
CA ALA A 194 5.46 2.34 -10.45
C ALA A 194 6.98 2.38 -10.20
N ILE A 195 7.74 2.69 -11.26
CA ILE A 195 9.21 2.76 -11.23
C ILE A 195 9.64 4.18 -11.58
N GLY A 196 10.43 4.81 -10.72
CA GLY A 196 10.94 6.16 -10.95
C GLY A 196 11.51 6.82 -9.71
N ASN A 197 11.43 8.15 -9.64
CA ASN A 197 11.95 8.93 -8.51
C ASN A 197 10.92 9.10 -7.38
N LYS A 198 11.42 9.37 -6.16
CA LYS A 198 10.62 9.50 -4.94
C LYS A 198 9.56 10.59 -5.00
N SER A 199 9.89 11.74 -5.57
CA SER A 199 8.94 12.86 -5.63
C SER A 199 7.73 12.53 -6.50
N ASN A 200 7.93 11.90 -7.66
CA ASN A 200 6.82 11.54 -8.55
C ASN A 200 6.00 10.37 -7.99
N LEU A 201 6.64 9.40 -7.33
CA LEU A 201 5.95 8.30 -6.66
C LEU A 201 5.07 8.78 -5.49
N ARG A 202 5.49 9.84 -4.78
CA ARG A 202 4.67 10.48 -3.75
C ARG A 202 3.43 11.17 -4.37
N LYS A 203 3.63 11.97 -5.42
CA LYS A 203 2.52 12.65 -6.12
C LYS A 203 1.52 11.65 -6.73
N LEU A 204 2.01 10.53 -7.26
CA LEU A 204 1.15 9.44 -7.74
C LEU A 204 0.30 8.90 -6.60
N TYR A 205 0.91 8.53 -5.47
CA TYR A 205 0.21 8.03 -4.29
C TYR A 205 -0.89 8.98 -3.80
N GLU A 206 -0.57 10.27 -3.68
CA GLU A 206 -1.55 11.29 -3.29
C GLU A 206 -2.72 11.39 -4.29
N THR A 207 -2.48 11.16 -5.57
CA THR A 207 -3.52 11.21 -6.62
C THR A 207 -4.45 9.99 -6.59
N ILE A 208 -3.94 8.81 -6.24
CA ILE A 208 -4.69 7.54 -6.33
C ILE A 208 -5.13 7.02 -4.95
N TYR A 209 -5.01 7.83 -3.89
CA TYR A 209 -5.18 7.38 -2.51
C TYR A 209 -6.53 6.68 -2.27
N ASP A 210 -7.61 7.25 -2.80
CA ASP A 210 -8.97 6.71 -2.62
C ASP A 210 -9.23 5.44 -3.45
N ASP A 211 -8.41 5.21 -4.48
CA ASP A 211 -8.45 4.03 -5.34
C ASP A 211 -7.80 2.80 -4.69
N LEU A 212 -7.04 3.00 -3.60
CA LEU A 212 -6.21 1.97 -3.02
C LEU A 212 -7.01 0.93 -2.24
N ASP A 213 -6.52 -0.30 -2.29
CA ASP A 213 -6.95 -1.42 -1.45
C ASP A 213 -5.74 -2.02 -0.71
N VAL A 214 -5.98 -3.00 0.16
CA VAL A 214 -4.93 -3.69 0.92
C VAL A 214 -4.09 -4.57 -0.02
N LEU A 215 -2.75 -4.41 -0.01
CA LEU A 215 -1.86 -5.30 -0.75
C LEU A 215 -1.84 -6.69 -0.16
N PHE A 216 -1.71 -7.68 -1.05
CA PHE A 216 -1.46 -9.08 -0.71
C PHE A 216 -2.50 -9.67 0.27
N ASN A 217 -3.74 -9.16 0.22
CA ASN A 217 -4.82 -9.61 1.10
C ASN A 217 -5.22 -11.08 0.85
N ASN A 218 -4.98 -11.59 -0.37
CA ASN A 218 -5.33 -12.94 -0.77
C ASN A 218 -4.09 -13.81 -0.98
N ASN A 219 -4.14 -15.04 -0.48
CA ASN A 219 -3.12 -16.04 -0.79
C ASN A 219 -3.35 -16.64 -2.20
N ASN A 220 -2.55 -16.19 -3.16
CA ASN A 220 -2.67 -16.61 -4.56
C ASN A 220 -1.86 -17.88 -4.89
N SER A 221 -1.22 -18.52 -3.91
CA SER A 221 -0.32 -19.66 -4.15
C SER A 221 -0.99 -20.80 -4.90
N ASN A 222 -2.20 -21.19 -4.52
CA ASN A 222 -2.92 -22.29 -5.17
C ASN A 222 -3.30 -21.95 -6.61
N PHE A 223 -3.71 -20.70 -6.86
CA PHE A 223 -3.99 -20.22 -8.20
C PHE A 223 -2.73 -20.31 -9.07
N LEU A 224 -1.59 -19.80 -8.59
CA LEU A 224 -0.35 -19.78 -9.36
C LEU A 224 0.20 -21.17 -9.61
N LYS A 225 0.15 -22.08 -8.62
CA LYS A 225 0.52 -23.49 -8.81
C LYS A 225 -0.31 -24.14 -9.92
N LYS A 226 -1.64 -23.94 -9.90
CA LYS A 226 -2.53 -24.48 -10.94
C LYS A 226 -2.27 -23.84 -12.30
N HIS A 227 -2.14 -22.52 -12.36
CA HIS A 227 -1.94 -21.77 -13.59
C HIS A 227 -0.62 -22.15 -14.29
N PHE A 228 0.48 -22.22 -13.53
CA PHE A 228 1.80 -22.57 -14.05
C PHE A 228 2.12 -24.06 -14.02
N LYS A 229 1.13 -24.91 -13.71
CA LYS A 229 1.26 -26.38 -13.66
C LYS A 229 2.41 -26.84 -12.75
N ILE A 230 2.59 -26.20 -11.60
CA ILE A 230 3.62 -26.52 -10.61
C ILE A 230 3.06 -27.57 -9.64
N SER A 231 3.66 -28.76 -9.64
CA SER A 231 3.27 -29.85 -8.75
C SER A 231 3.88 -29.72 -7.34
N ASN A 232 3.30 -30.41 -6.35
CA ASN A 232 3.88 -30.47 -5.01
C ASN A 232 5.23 -31.20 -5.00
N GLN A 233 5.42 -32.19 -5.88
CA GLN A 233 6.71 -32.88 -6.02
C GLN A 233 7.80 -31.93 -6.51
N THR A 234 7.48 -31.09 -7.51
CA THR A 234 8.39 -30.04 -7.99
C THR A 234 8.73 -29.02 -6.90
N LEU A 235 7.78 -28.66 -6.05
CA LEU A 235 8.05 -27.74 -4.93
C LEU A 235 8.93 -28.38 -3.86
N ALA A 236 8.74 -29.66 -3.57
CA ALA A 236 9.52 -30.39 -2.57
C ALA A 236 10.99 -30.62 -3.01
N SER A 237 11.28 -30.60 -4.31
CA SER A 237 12.64 -30.74 -4.83
C SER A 237 13.44 -29.42 -4.83
N VAL A 238 12.82 -28.29 -4.50
CA VAL A 238 13.50 -26.99 -4.46
C VAL A 238 13.97 -26.72 -3.03
N GLU A 239 15.28 -26.73 -2.82
CA GLU A 239 15.90 -26.42 -1.54
C GLU A 239 15.87 -24.91 -1.27
N SER A 240 14.71 -24.42 -0.81
CA SER A 240 14.50 -23.02 -0.47
C SER A 240 13.43 -22.82 0.60
N LYS A 241 13.50 -21.70 1.32
CA LYS A 241 12.42 -21.23 2.21
C LYS A 241 11.21 -20.71 1.43
N THR A 242 11.38 -20.35 0.16
CA THR A 242 10.35 -19.76 -0.71
C THR A 242 10.26 -20.48 -2.05
N PRO A 243 10.06 -21.81 -2.09
CA PRO A 243 10.24 -22.64 -3.29
C PRO A 243 9.32 -22.23 -4.44
N LEU A 244 8.09 -21.80 -4.15
CA LEU A 244 7.17 -21.32 -5.20
C LEU A 244 7.64 -20.00 -5.81
N ILE A 245 8.16 -19.07 -5.01
CA ILE A 245 8.69 -17.79 -5.52
C ILE A 245 9.87 -18.07 -6.43
N ASP A 246 10.80 -18.93 -5.99
CA ASP A 246 12.02 -19.18 -6.73
C ASP A 246 11.75 -19.88 -8.07
N LEU A 247 10.83 -20.85 -8.12
CA LEU A 247 10.41 -21.46 -9.39
C LEU A 247 9.74 -20.47 -10.34
N LEU A 248 8.90 -19.57 -9.84
CA LEU A 248 8.25 -18.56 -10.68
C LEU A 248 9.28 -17.56 -11.23
N VAL A 249 10.25 -17.17 -10.40
CA VAL A 249 11.34 -16.26 -10.76
C VAL A 249 12.28 -16.92 -11.76
N GLU A 250 12.62 -18.20 -11.58
CA GLU A 250 13.42 -18.98 -12.52
C GLU A 250 12.73 -19.07 -13.88
N LYS A 251 11.45 -19.46 -13.92
CA LYS A 251 10.65 -19.48 -15.15
C LYS A 251 10.62 -18.13 -15.84
N ALA A 252 10.51 -17.05 -15.06
CA ALA A 252 10.54 -15.71 -15.61
C ALA A 252 11.93 -15.35 -16.15
N ALA A 253 13.02 -15.77 -15.49
CA ALA A 253 14.39 -15.45 -15.88
C ALA A 253 14.84 -16.13 -17.18
N ILE A 254 14.38 -17.36 -17.43
CA ILE A 254 14.78 -18.14 -18.61
C ILE A 254 14.06 -17.75 -19.90
N LEU A 255 13.08 -16.84 -19.87
CA LEU A 255 12.47 -16.33 -21.10
C LEU A 255 13.53 -15.58 -21.92
N ILE A 256 13.64 -15.94 -23.19
CA ILE A 256 14.55 -15.39 -24.20
C ILE A 256 13.79 -14.88 -25.42
#